data_AF-A0A1I8NJR5-F1
#
_entry.id   AF-A0A1I8NJR5-F1
#
_cell.length_a   1.000
_cell.length_b   1.000
_cell.length_c   1.000
_cell.angle_alpha   90.00
_cell.angle_beta   90.00
_cell.angle_gamma   90.00
#
_symmetry.space_group_name_H-M   'P 1'
#
loop_
_entity.id
_entity.type
_entity.pdbx_description
1 polymer ?
#
loop_
_entity_poly.entity_id
_entity_poly.type
_entity_poly.pdbx_seq_one_letter_code
_entity_poly.pdbx_strand_id
1 'polypeptide(L)'
;MDEEYHRQALECIRRTYGFLCDNDWKLEKVTKRGERISSIYREGYGKIYKLTCSLKYPAKALCYEIYHNIEKVPTWNPTMLESKIIKKINSYTEIGKQAMCSGTGGLIQNRDFVHLCCWRLLVNGEICDHTNDSLDESIALSEDILHSEQYYKKNGRVWFNTAVSIEYEHAPPVSKYVRGENLASGFAACEVEDHPDVCIFEWILCLDLKGYVPRYILDKSYTTFMSEYMKHFHKHVDELRQNHLNK
;
A
#
# COMPACT_ATOMS: atom_id res chain seq x y z
N MET A 1 15.75 -19.69 6.02
CA MET A 1 15.88 -18.24 5.76
C MET A 1 14.72 -17.73 4.91
N ASP A 2 14.50 -18.28 3.71
CA ASP A 2 13.38 -17.87 2.84
C ASP A 2 11.99 -18.15 3.45
N GLU A 3 11.82 -19.28 4.15
CA GLU A 3 10.58 -19.57 4.90
C GLU A 3 10.32 -18.57 6.03
N GLU A 4 11.38 -18.15 6.73
CA GLU A 4 11.29 -17.18 7.81
C GLU A 4 10.91 -15.79 7.27
N TYR A 5 11.52 -15.38 6.16
CA TYR A 5 11.11 -14.18 5.45
C TYR A 5 9.66 -14.26 4.98
N HIS A 6 9.23 -15.39 4.44
CA HIS A 6 7.84 -15.57 4.04
C HIS A 6 6.88 -15.46 5.23
N ARG A 7 7.23 -16.08 6.36
CA ARG A 7 6.45 -16.00 7.62
C ARG A 7 6.33 -14.56 8.12
N GLN A 8 7.42 -13.80 8.12
CA GLN A 8 7.41 -12.37 8.49
C GLN A 8 6.53 -11.54 7.54
N ALA A 9 6.54 -11.84 6.25
CA ALA A 9 5.72 -11.14 5.27
C ALA A 9 4.21 -11.44 5.45
N LEU A 10 3.85 -12.69 5.77
CA LEU A 10 2.46 -13.05 6.11
C LEU A 10 1.99 -12.40 7.43
N GLU A 11 2.88 -12.28 8.42
CA GLU A 11 2.58 -11.56 9.65
C GLU A 11 2.33 -10.06 9.38
N CYS A 12 3.10 -9.46 8.47
CA CYS A 12 2.85 -8.10 8.02
C CYS A 12 1.47 -7.95 7.34
N ILE A 13 1.04 -8.92 6.51
CA ILE A 13 -0.31 -8.94 5.94
C ILE A 13 -1.37 -8.86 7.04
N ARG A 14 -1.34 -9.79 8.00
CA ARG A 14 -2.34 -9.86 9.08
C ARG A 14 -2.40 -8.58 9.90
N ARG A 15 -1.23 -8.07 10.29
CA ARG A 15 -1.11 -6.84 11.08
C ARG A 15 -1.61 -5.60 10.33
N THR A 16 -1.19 -5.43 9.08
CA THR A 16 -1.57 -4.26 8.28
C THR A 16 -3.07 -4.32 7.95
N TYR A 17 -3.64 -5.52 7.79
CA TYR A 17 -5.09 -5.71 7.65
C TYR A 17 -5.83 -5.34 8.94
N GLY A 18 -5.26 -5.64 10.10
CA GLY A 18 -5.76 -5.14 11.40
C GLY A 18 -5.87 -3.61 11.44
N PHE A 19 -4.85 -2.89 10.97
CA PHE A 19 -4.91 -1.43 10.85
C PHE A 19 -5.97 -0.96 9.85
N LEU A 20 -6.08 -1.64 8.71
CA LEU A 20 -7.09 -1.35 7.68
C LEU A 20 -8.50 -1.35 8.29
N CYS A 21 -8.79 -2.37 9.11
CA CYS A 21 -10.08 -2.64 9.74
C CYS A 21 -10.38 -1.80 10.99
N ASP A 22 -9.42 -0.99 11.42
CA ASP A 22 -9.55 -0.16 12.60
C ASP A 22 -10.60 0.95 12.39
N ASN A 23 -11.24 1.39 13.47
CA ASN A 23 -12.34 2.36 13.43
C ASN A 23 -11.97 3.72 14.04
N ASP A 24 -10.81 3.87 14.70
CA ASP A 24 -10.44 5.12 15.39
C ASP A 24 -9.64 6.10 14.50
N TRP A 25 -9.78 5.98 13.17
CA TRP A 25 -9.08 6.84 12.22
C TRP A 25 -9.55 8.30 12.35
N LYS A 26 -8.60 9.22 12.52
CA LYS A 26 -8.84 10.67 12.59
C LYS A 26 -8.50 11.31 11.25
N LEU A 27 -9.43 12.02 10.65
CA LEU A 27 -9.20 12.73 9.40
C LEU A 27 -8.15 13.83 9.59
N GLU A 28 -7.11 13.82 8.76
CA GLU A 28 -6.03 14.81 8.75
C GLU A 28 -6.18 15.78 7.57
N LYS A 29 -6.58 15.27 6.41
CA LYS A 29 -6.65 16.04 5.16
C LYS A 29 -7.62 15.39 4.18
N VAL A 30 -8.36 16.23 3.45
CA VAL A 30 -9.01 15.83 2.19
C VAL A 30 -8.29 16.56 1.06
N THR A 31 -7.83 15.84 0.05
CA THR A 31 -7.14 16.45 -1.09
C THR A 31 -8.15 17.12 -2.03
N LYS A 32 -7.65 17.90 -3.00
CA LYS A 32 -8.50 18.53 -4.03
C LYS A 32 -9.27 17.52 -4.89
N ARG A 33 -8.82 16.27 -4.94
CA ARG A 33 -9.45 15.18 -5.70
C ARG A 33 -10.40 14.32 -4.86
N GLY A 34 -10.52 14.63 -3.57
CA GLY A 34 -11.39 13.92 -2.64
C GLY A 34 -10.73 12.72 -1.94
N GLU A 35 -9.42 12.50 -2.10
CA GLU A 35 -8.74 11.46 -1.32
C GLU A 35 -8.73 11.87 0.16
N ARG A 36 -9.08 10.93 1.05
CA ARG A 36 -9.10 11.14 2.50
C ARG A 36 -7.80 10.61 3.08
N ILE A 37 -7.03 11.46 3.74
CA ILE A 37 -5.86 11.06 4.53
C ILE A 37 -6.23 11.17 6.00
N SER A 38 -6.10 10.07 6.71
CA SER A 38 -6.42 9.92 8.12
C SER A 38 -5.21 9.38 8.87
N SER A 39 -5.24 9.48 10.19
CA SER A 39 -4.21 8.91 11.05
C SER A 39 -4.79 8.20 12.26
N ILE A 40 -3.99 7.32 12.84
CA ILE A 40 -4.32 6.62 14.08
C ILE A 40 -3.03 6.42 14.88
N TYR A 41 -3.12 6.39 16.21
CA TYR A 41 -1.98 6.04 17.07
C TYR A 41 -2.15 4.62 17.58
N ARG A 42 -1.11 3.80 17.46
CA ARG A 42 -1.05 2.45 18.03
C ARG A 42 0.25 2.27 18.79
N GLU A 43 0.16 1.70 19.99
CA GLU A 43 1.33 1.37 20.80
C GLU A 43 2.28 0.45 20.01
N GLY A 44 3.58 0.68 20.12
CA GLY A 44 4.61 -0.03 19.34
C GLY A 44 4.83 0.48 17.90
N TYR A 45 3.88 1.23 17.31
CA TYR A 45 3.99 1.78 15.95
C TYR A 45 4.05 3.31 15.91
N GLY A 46 3.46 3.97 16.92
CA GLY A 46 3.25 5.39 16.90
C GLY A 46 2.08 5.79 15.99
N LYS A 47 2.20 6.93 15.32
CA LYS A 47 1.17 7.47 14.44
C LYS A 47 1.30 6.90 13.02
N ILE A 48 0.28 6.17 12.60
CA ILE A 48 0.10 5.49 11.31
C ILE A 48 -0.80 6.37 10.44
N TYR A 49 -0.56 6.40 9.13
CA TYR A 49 -1.41 7.11 8.16
C TYR A 49 -2.17 6.13 7.29
N LYS A 50 -3.39 6.52 6.89
CA LYS A 50 -4.21 5.84 5.89
C LYS A 50 -4.67 6.84 4.85
N LEU A 51 -4.50 6.53 3.57
CA LEU A 51 -5.15 7.23 2.47
C LEU A 51 -6.25 6.34 1.90
N THR A 52 -7.43 6.89 1.63
CA THR A 52 -8.57 6.19 1.04
C THR A 52 -9.11 6.95 -0.17
N CYS A 53 -9.33 6.27 -1.29
CA CYS A 53 -9.99 6.81 -2.48
C CYS A 53 -10.68 5.71 -3.32
N SER A 54 -11.66 6.10 -4.15
CA SER A 54 -12.21 5.21 -5.18
C SER A 54 -11.42 5.34 -6.49
N LEU A 55 -11.13 4.22 -7.14
CA LEU A 55 -10.47 4.17 -8.44
C LEU A 55 -11.35 3.41 -9.43
N LYS A 56 -11.49 3.96 -10.65
CA LYS A 56 -12.16 3.28 -11.77
C LYS A 56 -11.22 2.29 -12.45
N TYR A 57 -10.83 1.25 -11.70
CA TYR A 57 -10.03 0.13 -12.18
C TYR A 57 -10.31 -1.13 -11.34
N PRO A 58 -10.29 -2.35 -11.92
CA PRO A 58 -10.53 -3.58 -11.16
C PRO A 58 -9.49 -3.83 -10.06
N ALA A 59 -9.93 -4.25 -8.87
CA ALA A 59 -9.06 -4.42 -7.70
C ALA A 59 -7.92 -5.42 -7.91
N LYS A 60 -8.23 -6.62 -8.44
CA LYS A 60 -7.24 -7.67 -8.76
C LYS A 60 -6.19 -7.17 -9.73
N ALA A 61 -6.63 -6.53 -10.81
CA ALA A 61 -5.74 -6.01 -11.85
C ALA A 61 -4.83 -4.89 -11.29
N LEU A 62 -5.38 -3.99 -10.47
CA LEU A 62 -4.61 -2.92 -9.85
C LEU A 62 -3.49 -3.45 -8.97
N CYS A 63 -3.82 -4.37 -8.06
CA CYS A 63 -2.87 -4.95 -7.13
C CYS A 63 -1.81 -5.79 -7.87
N TYR A 64 -2.23 -6.53 -8.90
CA TYR A 64 -1.33 -7.27 -9.77
C TYR A 64 -0.33 -6.34 -10.46
N GLU A 65 -0.78 -5.21 -11.02
CA GLU A 65 0.09 -4.23 -11.67
C GLU A 65 1.09 -3.62 -10.69
N ILE A 66 0.62 -3.17 -9.51
CA ILE A 66 1.47 -2.62 -8.45
C ILE A 66 2.59 -3.59 -8.08
N TYR A 67 2.25 -4.87 -7.86
CA TYR A 67 3.21 -5.86 -7.40
C TYR A 67 4.18 -6.27 -8.50
N HIS A 68 3.67 -6.68 -9.67
CA HIS A 68 4.51 -7.26 -10.72
C HIS A 68 5.29 -6.22 -11.53
N ASN A 69 4.85 -4.97 -11.56
CA ASN A 69 5.52 -3.87 -12.27
C ASN A 69 6.12 -2.84 -11.30
N ILE A 70 6.42 -3.23 -10.06
CA ILE A 70 6.95 -2.31 -9.03
C ILE A 70 8.26 -1.61 -9.45
N GLU A 71 9.11 -2.26 -10.25
CA GLU A 71 10.36 -1.66 -10.77
C GLU A 71 10.11 -0.57 -11.82
N LYS A 72 8.91 -0.53 -12.42
CA LYS A 72 8.51 0.52 -13.37
C LYS A 72 7.92 1.74 -12.68
N VAL A 73 7.60 1.68 -11.38
CA VAL A 73 7.02 2.82 -10.65
C VAL A 73 7.81 4.13 -10.86
N PRO A 74 9.15 4.15 -10.82
CA PRO A 74 9.92 5.38 -11.06
C PRO A 74 9.72 6.01 -12.46
N THR A 75 9.25 5.25 -13.46
CA THR A 75 9.04 5.80 -14.81
C THR A 75 7.79 6.67 -14.90
N TRP A 76 6.84 6.52 -13.98
CA TRP A 76 5.59 7.28 -13.96
C TRP A 76 5.34 8.03 -12.65
N ASN A 77 6.07 7.71 -11.57
CA ASN A 77 5.96 8.34 -10.26
C ASN A 77 7.29 8.93 -9.77
N PRO A 78 7.52 10.25 -9.88
CA PRO A 78 8.75 10.89 -9.43
C PRO A 78 8.91 10.92 -7.90
N THR A 79 7.89 10.52 -7.14
CA THR A 79 8.04 10.34 -5.68
C THR A 79 8.82 9.07 -5.33
N MET A 80 8.89 8.10 -6.26
CA MET A 80 9.71 6.90 -6.18
C MET A 80 10.98 7.10 -7.03
N LEU A 81 12.11 7.30 -6.37
CA LEU A 81 13.40 7.58 -7.01
C LEU A 81 14.04 6.31 -7.58
N GLU A 82 13.90 5.20 -6.86
CA GLU A 82 14.42 3.89 -7.25
C GLU A 82 13.44 2.81 -6.78
N SER A 83 13.30 1.74 -7.54
CA SER A 83 12.54 0.56 -7.15
C SER A 83 13.16 -0.65 -7.82
N LYS A 84 13.58 -1.63 -7.03
CA LYS A 84 14.26 -2.83 -7.51
C LYS A 84 13.85 -4.05 -6.71
N ILE A 85 13.59 -5.15 -7.41
CA ILE A 85 13.44 -6.47 -6.79
C ILE A 85 14.83 -7.06 -6.60
N ILE A 86 15.22 -7.31 -5.35
CA ILE A 86 16.53 -7.88 -5.03
C ILE A 86 16.48 -9.41 -5.11
N LYS A 87 15.43 -10.03 -4.57
CA LYS A 87 15.26 -11.48 -4.55
C LYS A 87 13.78 -11.85 -4.54
N LYS A 88 13.36 -12.75 -5.43
CA LYS A 88 12.06 -13.42 -5.31
C LYS A 88 12.19 -14.59 -4.34
N ILE A 89 11.36 -14.63 -3.31
CA ILE A 89 11.32 -15.72 -2.31
C ILE A 89 10.36 -16.81 -2.79
N ASN A 90 9.17 -16.43 -3.26
CA ASN A 90 8.21 -17.32 -3.91
C ASN A 90 7.32 -16.49 -4.87
N SER A 91 6.20 -17.07 -5.34
CA SER A 91 5.25 -16.41 -6.26
C SER A 91 4.56 -15.17 -5.68
N TYR A 92 4.66 -14.96 -4.37
CA TYR A 92 3.93 -13.91 -3.69
C TYR A 92 4.75 -13.12 -2.67
N THR A 93 6.03 -13.44 -2.49
CA THR A 93 6.91 -12.77 -1.54
C THR A 93 8.24 -12.49 -2.18
N GLU A 94 8.73 -11.27 -1.99
CA GLU A 94 10.00 -10.81 -2.53
C GLU A 94 10.69 -9.85 -1.57
N ILE A 95 12.01 -9.71 -1.72
CA ILE A 95 12.82 -8.68 -1.08
C ILE A 95 12.97 -7.55 -2.09
N GLY A 96 12.46 -6.38 -1.75
CA GLY A 96 12.54 -5.17 -2.54
C GLY A 96 13.46 -4.13 -1.92
N LYS A 97 14.05 -3.29 -2.78
CA LYS A 97 14.68 -2.03 -2.39
C LYS A 97 13.98 -0.87 -3.09
N GLN A 98 13.54 0.11 -2.32
CA GLN A 98 12.91 1.31 -2.82
C GLN A 98 13.59 2.54 -2.24
N ALA A 99 13.72 3.60 -3.03
CA ALA A 99 14.12 4.91 -2.54
C ALA A 99 13.02 5.91 -2.90
N MET A 100 12.63 6.75 -1.94
CA MET A 100 11.55 7.71 -2.10
C MET A 100 11.96 9.11 -1.70
N CYS A 101 11.32 10.11 -2.31
CA CYS A 101 11.50 11.50 -1.91
C CYS A 101 10.77 11.77 -0.59
N SER A 102 11.30 12.67 0.23
CA SER A 102 10.69 13.01 1.53
C SER A 102 9.43 13.88 1.43
N GLY A 103 8.99 14.29 0.23
CA GLY A 103 7.79 15.11 0.04
C GLY A 103 7.83 16.52 0.63
N THR A 104 8.97 16.98 1.16
CA THR A 104 9.10 18.28 1.86
C THR A 104 9.97 19.32 1.13
N GLY A 105 10.29 19.09 -0.15
CA GLY A 105 11.10 20.03 -0.93
C GLY A 105 12.55 20.15 -0.43
N GLY A 106 13.11 19.06 0.10
CA GLY A 106 14.52 19.00 0.53
C GLY A 106 14.76 19.23 2.03
N LEU A 107 13.73 19.56 2.81
CA LEU A 107 13.85 19.72 4.28
C LEU A 107 14.25 18.42 4.99
N ILE A 108 13.89 17.26 4.43
CA ILE A 108 14.35 15.98 4.93
C ILE A 108 15.05 15.21 3.81
N GLN A 109 16.18 14.57 4.12
CA GLN A 109 16.93 13.76 3.17
C GLN A 109 16.07 12.59 2.64
N ASN A 110 16.33 12.14 1.42
CA ASN A 110 15.62 11.00 0.84
C ASN A 110 15.98 9.70 1.57
N ARG A 111 15.02 8.77 1.64
CA ARG A 111 15.18 7.48 2.33
C ARG A 111 15.20 6.35 1.35
N ASP A 112 16.04 5.34 1.64
CA ASP A 112 15.89 4.01 1.06
C ASP A 112 15.32 3.03 2.09
N PHE A 113 14.63 2.02 1.60
CA PHE A 113 14.00 0.97 2.38
C PHE A 113 14.34 -0.36 1.73
N VAL A 114 14.81 -1.30 2.54
CA VAL A 114 14.89 -2.71 2.17
C VAL A 114 13.79 -3.41 2.94
N HIS A 115 12.93 -4.14 2.23
CA HIS A 115 11.71 -4.69 2.80
C HIS A 115 11.32 -6.01 2.16
N LEU A 116 10.60 -6.81 2.92
CA LEU A 116 9.78 -7.90 2.39
C LEU A 116 8.50 -7.30 1.86
N CYS A 117 8.18 -7.63 0.61
CA CYS A 117 6.93 -7.30 -0.05
C CYS A 117 6.14 -8.60 -0.22
N CYS A 118 4.86 -8.61 0.16
CA CYS A 118 3.99 -9.75 -0.01
C CYS A 118 2.63 -9.33 -0.52
N TRP A 119 2.12 -10.04 -1.53
CA TRP A 119 0.77 -9.83 -2.01
C TRP A 119 -0.12 -11.06 -1.78
N ARG A 120 -1.37 -10.82 -1.36
CA ARG A 120 -2.38 -11.85 -1.13
C ARG A 120 -3.78 -11.31 -1.41
N LEU A 121 -4.68 -12.23 -1.77
CA LEU A 121 -6.11 -12.01 -1.62
C LEU A 121 -6.49 -12.34 -0.17
N LEU A 122 -7.22 -11.44 0.48
CA LEU A 122 -7.92 -11.73 1.72
C LEU A 122 -9.42 -11.80 1.42
N VAL A 123 -10.08 -12.84 1.94
CA VAL A 123 -11.53 -13.01 1.87
C VAL A 123 -12.04 -13.04 3.31
N ASN A 124 -12.88 -12.07 3.67
CA ASN A 124 -13.38 -11.93 5.05
C ASN A 124 -12.25 -11.85 6.10
N GLY A 125 -11.13 -11.25 5.73
CA GLY A 125 -9.95 -11.09 6.59
C GLY A 125 -9.01 -12.28 6.68
N GLU A 126 -9.34 -13.40 6.05
CA GLU A 126 -8.47 -14.57 5.98
C GLU A 126 -7.70 -14.60 4.66
N ILE A 127 -6.42 -14.99 4.74
CA ILE A 127 -5.57 -15.13 3.55
C ILE A 127 -6.07 -16.30 2.71
N CYS A 128 -6.39 -16.04 1.44
CA CYS A 128 -6.81 -17.06 0.50
C CYS A 128 -5.61 -17.60 -0.28
N ASP A 129 -5.31 -18.89 -0.10
CA ASP A 129 -4.23 -19.58 -0.82
C ASP A 129 -4.61 -19.96 -2.26
N HIS A 130 -5.90 -19.95 -2.58
CA HIS A 130 -6.39 -20.15 -3.93
C HIS A 130 -6.61 -18.80 -4.61
N THR A 131 -5.74 -18.45 -5.56
CA THR A 131 -6.00 -17.35 -6.49
C THR A 131 -7.09 -17.69 -7.53
N ASN A 132 -7.78 -18.83 -7.38
CA ASN A 132 -8.78 -19.34 -8.31
C ASN A 132 -10.09 -18.53 -8.23
N ASP A 133 -10.60 -18.17 -9.40
CA ASP A 133 -11.77 -17.34 -9.67
C ASP A 133 -13.13 -18.03 -9.44
N SER A 134 -13.21 -19.15 -8.69
CA SER A 134 -14.50 -19.80 -8.44
C SER A 134 -15.28 -19.03 -7.39
N LEU A 135 -16.21 -18.18 -7.87
CA LEU A 135 -17.32 -17.60 -7.15
C LEU A 135 -18.17 -18.74 -6.56
N ASP A 136 -18.20 -18.86 -5.24
CA ASP A 136 -19.33 -19.50 -4.57
C ASP A 136 -20.35 -18.42 -4.21
N GLU A 137 -21.61 -18.76 -4.39
CA GLU A 137 -22.75 -17.86 -4.61
C GLU A 137 -23.04 -16.83 -3.49
N SER A 138 -23.74 -15.79 -3.93
CA SER A 138 -23.98 -14.49 -3.32
C SER A 138 -24.78 -14.47 -2.01
N ILE A 139 -24.52 -13.43 -1.22
CA ILE A 139 -25.53 -12.81 -0.35
C ILE A 139 -25.51 -11.31 -0.67
N ALA A 140 -26.57 -10.84 -1.31
CA ALA A 140 -26.77 -9.46 -1.72
C ALA A 140 -26.67 -8.49 -0.53
N LEU A 141 -25.90 -7.43 -0.68
CA LEU A 141 -25.91 -6.29 0.23
C LEU A 141 -26.25 -4.99 -0.50
N SER A 142 -27.03 -4.14 0.17
CA SER A 142 -27.64 -2.94 -0.38
C SER A 142 -26.65 -1.80 -0.67
N GLU A 143 -27.08 -0.86 -1.53
CA GLU A 143 -26.38 0.36 -1.97
C GLU A 143 -25.79 1.25 -0.83
N ASP A 144 -26.09 0.96 0.44
CA ASP A 144 -25.61 1.67 1.62
C ASP A 144 -24.11 1.41 1.93
N ILE A 145 -23.49 0.36 1.36
CA ILE A 145 -22.11 -0.04 1.70
C ILE A 145 -21.05 0.94 1.18
N LEU A 146 -21.31 1.66 0.08
CA LEU A 146 -20.41 2.69 -0.44
C LEU A 146 -20.16 3.84 0.56
N HIS A 147 -21.04 4.01 1.55
CA HIS A 147 -20.94 5.02 2.61
C HIS A 147 -20.42 4.47 3.94
N SER A 148 -20.34 3.15 4.10
CA SER A 148 -19.76 2.54 5.29
C SER A 148 -18.24 2.45 5.12
N GLU A 149 -17.46 2.96 6.06
CA GLU A 149 -15.98 2.86 6.06
C GLU A 149 -15.47 1.40 6.25
N GLN A 150 -16.29 0.39 5.90
CA GLN A 150 -16.14 -1.02 6.30
C GLN A 150 -16.57 -2.02 5.20
N TYR A 151 -16.45 -1.65 3.92
CA TYR A 151 -16.77 -2.49 2.75
C TYR A 151 -15.97 -3.82 2.66
N TYR A 152 -14.94 -4.02 3.49
CA TYR A 152 -14.17 -5.26 3.60
C TYR A 152 -14.64 -6.21 4.72
N LYS A 153 -15.60 -5.83 5.59
CA LYS A 153 -15.93 -6.60 6.82
C LYS A 153 -16.92 -7.75 6.63
N LYS A 154 -17.70 -7.78 5.54
CA LYS A 154 -18.62 -8.89 5.23
C LYS A 154 -18.63 -9.14 3.73
N ASN A 155 -18.21 -10.34 3.32
CA ASN A 155 -17.95 -10.75 1.94
C ASN A 155 -16.86 -9.91 1.23
N GLY A 156 -16.01 -9.25 2.01
CA GLY A 156 -14.97 -8.37 1.50
C GLY A 156 -13.83 -9.15 0.86
N ARG A 157 -13.58 -8.88 -0.42
CA ARG A 157 -12.40 -9.37 -1.16
C ARG A 157 -11.39 -8.24 -1.29
N VAL A 158 -10.24 -8.41 -0.64
CA VAL A 158 -9.18 -7.40 -0.56
C VAL A 158 -7.91 -7.95 -1.18
N TRP A 159 -7.50 -7.39 -2.30
CA TRP A 159 -6.19 -7.63 -2.89
C TRP A 159 -5.18 -6.73 -2.21
N PHE A 160 -4.27 -7.31 -1.44
CA PHE A 160 -3.40 -6.55 -0.56
C PHE A 160 -1.94 -6.80 -0.90
N ASN A 161 -1.18 -5.74 -1.12
CA ASN A 161 0.27 -5.75 -1.17
C ASN A 161 0.84 -5.04 0.07
N THR A 162 1.60 -5.74 0.91
CA THR A 162 2.19 -5.19 2.14
C THR A 162 3.71 -5.22 2.12
N ALA A 163 4.32 -4.27 2.83
CA ALA A 163 5.75 -4.14 2.98
C ALA A 163 6.17 -3.96 4.45
N VAL A 164 7.21 -4.68 4.86
CA VAL A 164 7.87 -4.56 6.17
C VAL A 164 9.38 -4.60 6.01
N SER A 165 10.10 -3.69 6.67
CA SER A 165 11.54 -3.60 6.56
C SER A 165 12.26 -4.80 7.17
N ILE A 166 13.36 -5.19 6.52
CA ILE A 166 14.28 -6.22 7.01
C ILE A 166 15.72 -5.73 6.89
N GLU A 167 16.58 -6.31 7.71
CA GLU A 167 18.02 -6.31 7.44
C GLU A 167 18.35 -7.38 6.39
N TYR A 168 19.14 -7.00 5.39
CA TYR A 168 19.52 -7.90 4.32
C TYR A 168 20.96 -7.64 3.89
N GLU A 169 21.81 -8.66 4.01
CA GLU A 169 23.26 -8.56 3.81
C GLU A 169 23.65 -8.09 2.40
N HIS A 170 22.84 -8.42 1.39
CA HIS A 170 23.10 -8.01 0.00
C HIS A 170 22.54 -6.62 -0.34
N ALA A 171 21.97 -5.90 0.63
CA ALA A 171 21.50 -4.53 0.48
C ALA A 171 21.82 -3.66 1.72
N PRO A 172 23.11 -3.52 2.10
CA PRO A 172 23.48 -2.73 3.26
C PRO A 172 23.14 -1.24 3.06
N PRO A 173 23.04 -0.46 4.15
CA PRO A 173 22.92 1.00 4.07
C PRO A 173 24.10 1.63 3.30
N VAL A 174 23.82 2.66 2.51
CA VAL A 174 24.82 3.42 1.75
C VAL A 174 24.60 4.92 1.96
N SER A 175 25.65 5.73 1.87
CA SER A 175 25.60 7.18 2.18
C SER A 175 24.66 8.00 1.30
N LYS A 176 24.24 7.47 0.14
CA LYS A 176 23.32 8.14 -0.80
C LYS A 176 21.97 8.48 -0.16
N TYR A 177 21.46 7.61 0.71
CA TYR A 177 20.15 7.73 1.35
C TYR A 177 20.24 7.38 2.83
N VAL A 178 19.39 7.99 3.65
CA VAL A 178 19.20 7.50 5.03
C VAL A 178 18.37 6.23 4.95
N ARG A 179 18.81 5.13 5.57
CA ARG A 179 18.01 3.90 5.67
C ARG A 179 16.82 4.16 6.58
N GLY A 180 15.63 4.21 6.02
CA GLY A 180 14.38 4.21 6.77
C GLY A 180 13.93 2.78 7.09
N GLU A 181 12.97 2.67 8.00
CA GLU A 181 12.27 1.42 8.31
C GLU A 181 10.79 1.55 7.98
N ASN A 182 10.28 0.58 7.24
CA ASN A 182 8.86 0.38 7.05
C ASN A 182 8.35 -0.58 8.13
N LEU A 183 7.62 -0.07 9.12
CA LEU A 183 7.17 -0.86 10.26
C LEU A 183 5.98 -1.76 9.89
N ALA A 184 5.08 -1.24 9.05
CA ALA A 184 3.95 -1.93 8.45
C ALA A 184 3.24 -0.99 7.47
N SER A 185 3.36 -1.25 6.18
CA SER A 185 2.65 -0.46 5.16
C SER A 185 2.03 -1.39 4.12
N GLY A 186 1.05 -0.89 3.37
CA GLY A 186 0.50 -1.65 2.25
C GLY A 186 -0.51 -0.90 1.42
N PHE A 187 -0.69 -1.38 0.20
CA PHE A 187 -1.71 -0.97 -0.76
C PHE A 187 -2.79 -2.05 -0.84
N ALA A 188 -3.97 -1.74 -0.33
CA ALA A 188 -5.17 -2.56 -0.44
C ALA A 188 -6.04 -2.06 -1.59
N ALA A 189 -6.48 -2.96 -2.44
CA ALA A 189 -7.52 -2.73 -3.43
C ALA A 189 -8.69 -3.65 -3.12
N CYS A 190 -9.82 -3.06 -2.76
CA CYS A 190 -11.00 -3.80 -2.34
C CYS A 190 -12.01 -3.84 -3.49
N GLU A 191 -12.51 -5.04 -3.77
CA GLU A 191 -13.57 -5.23 -4.74
C GLU A 191 -14.85 -4.53 -4.27
N VAL A 192 -15.61 -3.98 -5.22
CA VAL A 192 -16.90 -3.34 -4.96
C VAL A 192 -17.98 -4.21 -5.60
N GLU A 193 -18.96 -4.62 -4.81
CA GLU A 193 -20.11 -5.41 -5.27
C GLU A 193 -20.82 -4.67 -6.42
N ASP A 194 -21.23 -5.42 -7.44
CA ASP A 194 -21.86 -4.92 -8.68
C ASP A 194 -21.05 -3.90 -9.52
N HIS A 195 -19.82 -3.57 -9.11
CA HIS A 195 -18.94 -2.63 -9.79
C HIS A 195 -17.52 -3.20 -9.99
N PRO A 196 -17.36 -4.27 -10.81
CA PRO A 196 -16.09 -4.98 -10.97
C PRO A 196 -14.98 -4.14 -11.64
N ASP A 197 -15.34 -3.04 -12.30
CA ASP A 197 -14.43 -2.06 -12.91
C ASP A 197 -14.01 -0.93 -11.95
N VAL A 198 -14.45 -0.99 -10.69
CA VAL A 198 -14.14 -0.03 -9.63
C VAL A 198 -13.54 -0.76 -8.44
N CYS A 199 -12.60 -0.11 -7.76
CA CYS A 199 -12.11 -0.57 -6.46
C CYS A 199 -12.05 0.58 -5.46
N ILE A 200 -12.17 0.27 -4.17
CA ILE A 200 -11.70 1.18 -3.14
C ILE A 200 -10.24 0.89 -2.86
N PHE A 201 -9.40 1.90 -3.06
CA PHE A 201 -7.98 1.85 -2.79
C PHE A 201 -7.67 2.45 -1.43
N GLU A 202 -6.93 1.70 -0.62
CA GLU A 202 -6.42 2.16 0.66
C GLU A 202 -4.93 1.95 0.78
N TRP A 203 -4.24 2.96 1.31
CA TRP A 203 -2.81 2.93 1.56
C TRP A 203 -2.51 3.16 3.03
N ILE A 204 -2.06 2.11 3.72
CA ILE A 204 -1.49 2.19 5.07
C ILE A 204 -0.01 2.55 4.97
N LEU A 205 0.41 3.58 5.70
CA LEU A 205 1.79 4.05 5.76
C LEU A 205 2.24 4.17 7.23
N CYS A 206 3.12 3.28 7.65
CA CYS A 206 3.79 3.34 8.95
C CYS A 206 5.30 3.22 8.75
N LEU A 207 5.98 4.37 8.77
CA LEU A 207 7.42 4.47 8.56
C LEU A 207 8.11 5.09 9.76
N ASP A 208 9.33 4.63 10.02
CA ASP A 208 10.35 5.36 10.75
C ASP A 208 11.39 5.87 9.75
N LEU A 209 11.38 7.18 9.48
CA LEU A 209 12.34 7.79 8.56
C LEU A 209 13.75 7.91 9.13
N LYS A 210 13.95 7.54 10.41
CA LYS A 210 15.17 7.74 11.19
C LYS A 210 15.60 9.21 11.26
N GLY A 211 16.58 9.45 12.14
CA GLY A 211 17.12 10.78 12.42
C GLY A 211 16.21 11.63 13.30
N TYR A 212 16.68 12.83 13.65
CA TYR A 212 15.96 13.75 14.53
C TYR A 212 15.10 14.72 13.70
N VAL A 213 13.87 14.31 13.38
CA VAL A 213 12.92 15.13 12.61
C VAL A 213 11.74 15.50 13.51
N PRO A 214 11.45 16.80 13.74
CA PRO A 214 10.30 17.23 14.51
C PRO A 214 8.99 16.66 13.97
N ARG A 215 8.09 16.25 14.87
CA ARG A 215 6.84 15.54 14.52
C ARG A 215 5.99 16.29 13.48
N TYR A 216 5.85 17.62 13.60
CA TYR A 216 5.06 18.41 12.65
C TYR A 216 5.64 18.39 11.23
N ILE A 217 6.97 18.24 11.08
CA ILE A 217 7.63 18.11 9.77
C ILE A 217 7.37 16.71 9.21
N LEU A 218 7.42 15.67 10.04
CA LEU A 218 7.06 14.31 9.64
C LEU A 218 5.60 14.22 9.17
N ASP A 219 4.67 14.79 9.92
CA ASP A 219 3.24 14.78 9.58
C ASP A 219 2.98 15.48 8.23
N LYS A 220 3.64 16.62 8.00
CA LYS A 220 3.59 17.32 6.72
C LYS A 220 4.24 16.52 5.60
N SER A 221 5.36 15.85 5.88
CA SER A 221 6.09 14.99 4.93
C SER A 221 5.21 13.85 4.43
N TYR A 222 4.60 13.08 5.33
CA TYR A 222 3.76 11.94 4.97
C TYR A 222 2.51 12.37 4.21
N THR A 223 1.77 13.37 4.69
CA THR A 223 0.55 13.83 4.00
C THR A 223 0.85 14.42 2.62
N THR A 224 1.99 15.10 2.46
CA THR A 224 2.43 15.63 1.15
C THR A 224 2.88 14.51 0.22
N PHE A 225 3.69 13.57 0.72
CA PHE A 225 4.14 12.41 -0.03
C PHE A 225 2.96 11.58 -0.56
N MET A 226 1.98 11.29 0.30
CA MET A 226 0.78 10.56 -0.11
C MET A 226 -0.03 11.32 -1.16
N SER A 227 -0.20 12.64 -1.00
CA SER A 227 -0.92 13.47 -1.97
C SER A 227 -0.23 13.49 -3.34
N GLU A 228 1.10 13.68 -3.38
CA GLU A 228 1.84 13.71 -4.63
C GLU A 228 1.91 12.34 -5.29
N TYR A 229 2.12 11.26 -4.51
CA TYR A 229 2.08 9.90 -5.04
C TYR A 229 0.74 9.62 -5.74
N MET A 230 -0.38 9.97 -5.10
CA MET A 230 -1.72 9.73 -5.66
C MET A 230 -1.98 10.53 -6.94
N LYS A 231 -1.47 11.76 -7.03
CA LYS A 231 -1.55 12.55 -8.27
C LYS A 231 -0.96 11.79 -9.47
N HIS A 232 0.21 11.18 -9.30
CA HIS A 232 0.87 10.40 -10.34
C HIS A 232 0.20 9.03 -10.55
N PHE A 233 -0.19 8.38 -9.46
CA PHE A 233 -0.82 7.07 -9.49
C PHE A 233 -2.15 7.09 -10.25
N HIS A 234 -2.99 8.09 -10.03
CA HIS A 234 -4.22 8.26 -10.80
C HIS A 234 -3.97 8.42 -12.31
N LYS A 235 -2.95 9.21 -12.70
CA LYS A 235 -2.61 9.37 -14.12
C LYS A 235 -2.24 8.01 -14.72
N HIS A 236 -1.43 7.23 -14.00
CA HIS A 236 -1.04 5.90 -14.42
C HIS A 236 -2.24 4.93 -14.52
N VAL A 237 -3.16 4.97 -13.56
CA VAL A 237 -4.40 4.18 -13.61
C VAL A 237 -5.27 4.56 -14.80
N ASP A 238 -5.38 5.85 -15.13
CA ASP A 238 -6.10 6.31 -16.32
C ASP A 238 -5.45 5.79 -17.62
N GLU A 239 -4.12 5.78 -17.70
CA GLU A 239 -3.35 5.21 -18.83
C GLU A 239 -3.56 3.69 -18.94
N LEU A 240 -3.50 2.96 -17.82
CA LEU A 240 -3.77 1.51 -17.79
C LEU A 240 -5.19 1.19 -18.28
N ARG A 241 -6.19 1.97 -17.85
CA ARG A 241 -7.58 1.79 -18.28
C ARG A 241 -7.72 2.02 -19.79
N GLN A 242 -7.09 3.06 -20.33
CA GLN A 242 -7.11 3.34 -21.78
C GLN A 242 -6.46 2.20 -22.57
N ASN A 243 -5.34 1.67 -22.09
CA ASN A 243 -4.64 0.56 -22.75
C ASN A 243 -5.45 -0.75 -22.72
N HIS A 244 -6.30 -0.96 -21.71
CA HIS A 244 -7.22 -2.10 -21.66
C HIS A 244 -8.42 -1.94 -22.61
N LEU A 245 -8.93 -0.72 -22.79
CA LEU A 245 -10.06 -0.45 -23.70
C LEU A 245 -9.66 -0.52 -25.19
N ASN A 246 -8.37 -0.31 -25.50
CA ASN A 246 -7.84 -0.28 -26.85
C ASN A 246 -7.29 -1.64 -27.35
N LYS A 247 -7.44 -2.71 -26.58
CA LYS A 247 -7.07 -4.09 -26.93
C LYS A 247 -8.31 -4.92 -27.19
#